data_AF-A0A0C3PAD0-F1
#
_entry.id   AF-A0A0C3PAD0-F1
#
_cell.length_a   1.000
_cell.length_b   1.000
_cell.length_c   1.000
_cell.angle_alpha   90.00
_cell.angle_beta   90.00
_cell.angle_gamma   90.00
#
_symmetry.space_group_name_H-M   'P 1'
#
loop_
_entity.id
_entity.type
_entity.pdbx_description
1 polymer ?
#
loop_
_entity_poly.entity_id
_entity_poly.type
_entity_poly.pdbx_seq_one_letter_code
_entity_poly.pdbx_strand_id
1 'polypeptide(L)'
;PVPATTSSLPQVILHVFDSFHTGFNGFGIAHQYKHQPSYDPECSLPAQDLSNPADNDGASMVVSDTHHRPPWPWPNMSTWRLMAWQLTGNGEKSGAETTRLVHDILLANDFKLEDISGFNAETAIKNMDRSEATLTSNSESMDAPEWDGWKMNVDIDIQVPSREKCSEGNGKTFTVHGLAHRSLVSVIRAAFMEAVVSQSVESW
;
A
#
# COMPACT_ATOMS: atom_id res chain seq x y z
N PRO A 1 77.87 -54.00 -4.73
CA PRO A 1 77.27 -52.69 -5.11
C PRO A 1 75.97 -52.48 -4.32
N VAL A 2 75.70 -51.27 -3.85
CA VAL A 2 74.54 -50.96 -2.98
C VAL A 2 73.52 -50.15 -3.79
N PRO A 3 72.20 -50.44 -3.71
CA PRO A 3 71.18 -49.63 -4.39
C PRO A 3 71.08 -48.23 -3.75
N ALA A 4 70.87 -47.21 -4.58
CA ALA A 4 70.72 -45.83 -4.12
C ALA A 4 69.26 -45.52 -3.74
N THR A 5 69.03 -45.12 -2.49
CA THR A 5 67.70 -44.71 -2.01
C THR A 5 67.38 -43.28 -2.48
N THR A 6 66.41 -43.15 -3.39
CA THR A 6 65.91 -41.83 -3.84
C THR A 6 65.01 -41.20 -2.78
N SER A 7 65.49 -40.18 -2.08
CA SER A 7 64.69 -39.39 -1.13
C SER A 7 63.76 -38.43 -1.88
N SER A 8 62.45 -38.64 -1.77
CA SER A 8 61.42 -37.74 -2.32
C SER A 8 61.04 -36.68 -1.28
N LEU A 9 61.47 -35.43 -1.50
CA LEU A 9 61.02 -34.29 -0.67
C LEU A 9 59.54 -33.96 -0.96
N PRO A 10 58.70 -33.69 0.07
CA PRO A 10 57.33 -33.27 -0.14
C PRO A 10 57.26 -31.85 -0.70
N GLN A 11 56.63 -31.67 -1.86
CA GLN A 11 56.40 -30.36 -2.45
C GLN A 11 55.14 -29.72 -1.81
N VAL A 12 55.32 -28.57 -1.15
CA VAL A 12 54.22 -27.79 -0.57
C VAL A 12 53.97 -26.56 -1.46
N ILE A 13 52.75 -26.46 -1.99
CA ILE A 13 52.31 -25.30 -2.79
C ILE A 13 51.49 -24.38 -1.87
N LEU A 14 52.03 -23.21 -1.55
CA LEU A 14 51.35 -22.21 -0.73
C LEU A 14 50.51 -21.28 -1.62
N HIS A 15 49.19 -21.45 -1.60
CA HIS A 15 48.26 -20.53 -2.25
C HIS A 15 48.05 -19.29 -1.39
N VAL A 16 48.83 -18.24 -1.64
CA VAL A 16 48.64 -16.92 -1.03
C VAL A 16 47.55 -16.17 -1.82
N PHE A 17 46.50 -15.74 -1.12
CA PHE A 17 45.44 -14.90 -1.69
C PHE A 17 45.56 -13.48 -1.13
N ASP A 18 45.85 -12.53 -2.00
CA ASP A 18 45.91 -11.10 -1.67
C ASP A 18 44.51 -10.48 -1.83
N SER A 19 43.63 -10.73 -0.85
CA SER A 19 42.25 -10.24 -0.89
C SER A 19 42.19 -8.76 -0.54
N PHE A 20 41.77 -7.93 -1.49
CA PHE A 20 41.64 -6.49 -1.32
C PHE A 20 40.21 -6.12 -0.87
N HIS A 21 40.11 -5.24 0.14
CA HIS A 21 38.84 -4.65 0.60
C HIS A 21 38.84 -3.14 0.35
N THR A 22 37.73 -2.60 -0.16
CA THR A 22 37.52 -1.16 -0.18
C THR A 22 37.13 -0.65 1.21
N GLY A 23 37.35 0.64 1.48
CA GLY A 23 36.63 1.31 2.56
C GLY A 23 35.12 1.30 2.32
N PHE A 24 34.34 1.51 3.38
CA PHE A 24 32.90 1.75 3.27
C PHE A 24 32.62 3.12 2.67
N ASN A 25 31.68 3.20 1.73
CA ASN A 25 31.15 4.46 1.22
C ASN A 25 30.12 5.08 2.19
N GLY A 26 29.61 6.27 1.86
CA GLY A 26 28.59 6.98 2.66
C GLY A 26 27.24 6.26 2.81
N PHE A 27 27.03 5.14 2.12
CA PHE A 27 25.85 4.27 2.23
C PHE A 27 26.13 2.98 3.02
N GLY A 28 27.33 2.82 3.60
CA GLY A 28 27.71 1.61 4.33
C GLY A 28 28.04 0.41 3.43
N ILE A 29 28.34 0.62 2.16
CA ILE A 29 28.70 -0.44 1.20
C ILE A 29 30.22 -0.48 1.02
N ALA A 30 30.81 -1.68 1.06
CA ALA A 30 32.21 -1.97 0.72
C ALA A 30 32.29 -3.23 -0.14
N HIS A 31 33.36 -3.37 -0.93
CA HIS A 31 33.59 -4.50 -1.82
C HIS A 31 34.81 -5.33 -1.38
N GLN A 32 34.72 -6.65 -1.55
CA GLN A 32 35.84 -7.58 -1.38
C GLN A 32 36.21 -8.21 -2.72
N TYR A 33 37.48 -8.09 -3.10
CA TYR A 33 38.05 -8.69 -4.31
C TYR A 33 39.08 -9.76 -3.94
N LYS A 34 39.25 -10.77 -4.79
CA LYS A 34 40.22 -11.86 -4.59
C LYS A 34 41.68 -11.44 -4.85
N HIS A 35 41.84 -10.34 -5.59
CA HIS A 35 43.08 -9.67 -5.98
C HIS A 35 42.79 -8.17 -6.04
N GLN A 36 43.80 -7.30 -5.95
CA GLN A 36 43.61 -5.87 -6.17
C GLN A 36 43.07 -5.61 -7.60
N PRO A 37 41.93 -4.91 -7.77
CA PRO A 37 41.40 -4.59 -9.09
C PRO A 37 42.28 -3.55 -9.80
N SER A 38 42.78 -3.90 -10.99
CA SER A 38 43.65 -3.08 -11.84
C SER A 38 43.02 -2.69 -13.18
N TYR A 39 41.79 -3.14 -13.43
CA TYR A 39 41.04 -2.90 -14.66
C TYR A 39 39.61 -2.49 -14.28
N ASP A 40 39.18 -1.35 -14.81
CA ASP A 40 37.79 -0.88 -14.75
C ASP A 40 37.09 -1.31 -16.05
N PRO A 41 36.08 -2.20 -15.99
CA PRO A 41 35.38 -2.69 -17.18
C PRO A 41 34.56 -1.62 -17.89
N GLU A 42 34.12 -0.57 -17.16
CA GLU A 42 33.29 0.49 -17.71
C GLU A 42 34.14 1.59 -18.38
N CYS A 43 35.47 1.59 -18.17
CA CYS A 43 36.39 2.62 -18.67
C CYS A 43 36.44 2.73 -20.20
N SER A 44 36.07 1.66 -20.92
CA SER A 44 35.93 1.66 -22.39
C SER A 44 34.54 2.01 -22.90
N LEU A 45 33.55 2.24 -22.04
CA LEU A 45 32.18 2.58 -22.42
C LEU A 45 31.97 4.10 -22.44
N PRO A 46 31.34 4.65 -23.49
CA PRO A 46 30.98 6.07 -23.50
C PRO A 46 29.87 6.33 -22.48
N ALA A 47 29.87 7.51 -21.85
CA ALA A 47 28.89 7.88 -20.82
C ALA A 47 27.43 7.85 -21.31
N GLN A 48 27.22 7.86 -22.64
CA GLN A 48 25.93 7.71 -23.30
C GLN A 48 25.38 6.28 -23.27
N ASP A 49 26.24 5.24 -23.20
CA ASP A 49 25.81 3.84 -23.06
C ASP A 49 25.61 3.45 -21.59
N LEU A 50 26.24 4.20 -20.66
CA LEU A 50 26.05 4.05 -19.20
C LEU A 50 24.72 4.64 -18.70
N SER A 51 23.93 5.25 -19.58
CA SER A 51 22.61 5.81 -19.30
C SER A 51 21.63 5.32 -20.36
N ASN A 52 20.37 5.08 -19.98
CA ASN A 52 19.29 4.82 -20.93
C ASN A 52 18.40 6.08 -21.05
N PRO A 53 18.72 7.05 -21.92
CA PRO A 53 17.84 8.18 -22.23
C PRO A 53 16.67 7.71 -23.12
N ALA A 54 15.69 7.05 -22.51
CA ALA A 54 14.44 6.67 -23.15
C ALA A 54 13.47 7.87 -23.17
N ASP A 55 13.72 8.83 -24.06
CA ASP A 55 12.83 9.90 -24.54
C ASP A 55 13.63 10.78 -25.53
N ASN A 56 13.18 11.22 -26.71
CA ASN A 56 12.14 10.77 -27.66
C ASN A 56 12.57 11.36 -29.06
N ASP A 57 11.89 11.35 -30.22
CA ASP A 57 10.54 11.02 -30.70
C ASP A 57 10.56 10.74 -32.23
N GLY A 58 9.43 10.32 -32.80
CA GLY A 58 8.96 10.89 -34.07
C GLY A 58 9.37 10.26 -35.41
N ALA A 59 8.94 9.02 -35.71
CA ALA A 59 8.49 8.65 -37.08
C ALA A 59 7.75 7.29 -37.18
N SER A 60 6.45 7.34 -37.53
CA SER A 60 5.70 6.34 -38.32
C SER A 60 5.92 4.81 -38.10
N MET A 61 5.08 4.24 -37.24
CA MET A 61 4.29 3.02 -37.52
C MET A 61 5.00 1.83 -38.20
N VAL A 62 5.59 0.95 -37.38
CA VAL A 62 5.42 -0.51 -37.55
C VAL A 62 4.90 -1.05 -36.23
N VAL A 63 3.73 -1.72 -36.26
CA VAL A 63 3.22 -2.46 -35.10
C VAL A 63 3.96 -3.79 -35.00
N SER A 64 5.20 -3.71 -34.50
CA SER A 64 5.88 -4.86 -33.93
C SER A 64 5.25 -5.13 -32.58
N ASP A 65 4.53 -6.25 -32.45
CA ASP A 65 3.97 -6.70 -31.18
C ASP A 65 5.10 -7.01 -30.19
N THR A 66 5.52 -5.99 -29.45
CA THR A 66 6.37 -6.17 -28.28
C THR A 66 5.53 -6.80 -27.18
N HIS A 67 5.40 -8.13 -27.24
CA HIS A 67 4.99 -8.96 -26.12
C HIS A 67 5.82 -8.56 -24.90
N HIS A 68 5.27 -7.66 -24.06
CA HIS A 68 5.97 -7.12 -22.92
C HIS A 68 6.20 -8.26 -21.92
N ARG A 69 7.37 -8.88 -22.01
CA ARG A 69 7.84 -9.83 -21.01
C ARG A 69 7.91 -9.07 -19.68
N PRO A 70 7.38 -9.62 -18.57
CA PRO A 70 7.57 -9.00 -17.27
C PRO A 70 9.07 -8.78 -17.01
N PRO A 71 9.45 -7.66 -16.38
CA PRO A 71 10.79 -7.53 -15.83
C PRO A 71 11.11 -8.69 -14.90
N TRP A 72 12.38 -9.06 -14.78
CA TRP A 72 12.81 -10.00 -13.75
C TRP A 72 12.62 -9.34 -12.37
N PRO A 73 12.14 -10.05 -11.32
CA PRO A 73 11.92 -11.50 -11.22
C PRO A 73 10.48 -12.00 -11.53
N TRP A 74 9.59 -11.16 -12.03
CA TRP A 74 8.15 -11.46 -12.05
C TRP A 74 7.76 -12.48 -13.15
N PRO A 75 6.85 -13.43 -12.87
CA PRO A 75 6.52 -14.52 -13.81
C PRO A 75 5.54 -14.12 -14.92
N ASN A 76 4.74 -13.08 -14.72
CA ASN A 76 3.79 -12.55 -15.71
C ASN A 76 3.56 -11.04 -15.48
N MET A 77 3.02 -10.35 -16.48
CA MET A 77 2.78 -8.90 -16.42
C MET A 77 1.74 -8.46 -15.38
N SER A 78 0.73 -9.29 -15.08
CA SER A 78 -0.29 -8.95 -14.07
C SER A 78 0.31 -8.92 -12.67
N THR A 79 1.12 -9.93 -12.32
CA THR A 79 1.89 -9.95 -11.07
C THR A 79 2.88 -8.79 -11.01
N TRP A 80 3.58 -8.46 -12.10
CA TRP A 80 4.45 -7.28 -12.13
C TRP A 80 3.68 -5.98 -11.88
N ARG A 81 2.57 -5.74 -12.59
CA ARG A 81 1.75 -4.52 -12.43
C ARG A 81 1.22 -4.37 -11.01
N LEU A 82 0.74 -5.46 -10.40
CA LEU A 82 0.27 -5.47 -9.01
C LEU A 82 1.39 -5.12 -8.03
N MET A 83 2.56 -5.74 -8.16
CA MET A 83 3.71 -5.46 -7.28
C MET A 83 4.28 -4.05 -7.50
N ALA A 84 4.32 -3.55 -8.74
CA ALA A 84 4.74 -2.18 -9.05
C ALA A 84 3.78 -1.14 -8.43
N TRP A 85 2.47 -1.38 -8.50
CA TRP A 85 1.46 -0.57 -7.80
C TRP A 85 1.62 -0.63 -6.28
N GLN A 86 1.88 -1.81 -5.71
CA GLN A 86 2.12 -1.96 -4.27
C GLN A 86 3.34 -1.13 -3.83
N LEU A 87 4.43 -1.19 -4.59
CA LEU A 87 5.67 -0.46 -4.34
C LEU A 87 5.57 1.06 -4.67
N THR A 88 4.44 1.53 -5.18
CA THR A 88 4.23 2.95 -5.49
C THR A 88 3.67 3.72 -4.30
N GLY A 89 4.38 4.78 -3.88
CA GLY A 89 3.94 5.73 -2.85
C GLY A 89 4.85 5.76 -1.62
N ASN A 90 4.28 6.15 -0.48
CA ASN A 90 4.93 6.30 0.83
C ASN A 90 5.19 4.98 1.58
N GLY A 91 4.88 3.82 0.99
CA GLY A 91 5.08 2.49 1.60
C GLY A 91 3.91 1.92 2.41
N GLU A 92 2.76 2.60 2.50
CA GLU A 92 1.61 2.15 3.31
C GLU A 92 0.92 0.85 2.82
N LYS A 93 1.25 0.34 1.63
CA LYS A 93 0.59 -0.82 1.02
C LYS A 93 1.18 -2.15 1.52
N SER A 94 0.57 -2.70 2.57
CA SER A 94 0.89 -4.04 3.10
C SER A 94 0.72 -5.15 2.05
N GLY A 95 1.62 -6.15 2.08
CA GLY A 95 1.51 -7.35 1.25
C GLY A 95 0.29 -8.21 1.61
N ALA A 96 -0.18 -8.15 2.86
CA ALA A 96 -1.41 -8.82 3.27
C ALA A 96 -2.64 -8.21 2.58
N GLU A 97 -2.77 -6.88 2.61
CA GLU A 97 -3.88 -6.18 1.93
C GLU A 97 -3.79 -6.29 0.41
N THR A 98 -2.57 -6.34 -0.16
CA THR A 98 -2.36 -6.62 -1.59
C THR A 98 -2.78 -8.03 -1.97
N THR A 99 -2.59 -9.01 -1.08
CA THR A 99 -3.07 -10.39 -1.28
C THR A 99 -4.60 -10.46 -1.18
N ARG A 100 -5.19 -9.74 -0.23
CA ARG A 100 -6.65 -9.61 -0.09
C ARG A 100 -7.30 -8.91 -1.28
N LEU A 101 -6.70 -7.86 -1.86
CA LEU A 101 -7.16 -7.25 -3.11
C LEU A 101 -7.30 -8.30 -4.24
N VAL A 102 -6.40 -9.29 -4.32
CA VAL A 102 -6.52 -10.37 -5.32
C VAL A 102 -7.70 -11.30 -5.01
N HIS A 103 -7.82 -11.77 -3.77
CA HIS A 103 -8.82 -12.79 -3.42
C HIS A 103 -10.23 -12.23 -3.15
N ASP A 104 -10.32 -11.14 -2.40
CA ASP A 104 -11.57 -10.53 -1.92
C ASP A 104 -12.25 -9.65 -3.01
N ILE A 105 -11.50 -9.24 -4.05
CA ILE A 105 -12.00 -8.34 -5.12
C ILE A 105 -11.73 -8.91 -6.52
N LEU A 106 -10.46 -9.05 -6.95
CA LEU A 106 -10.14 -9.41 -8.34
C LEU A 106 -10.55 -10.84 -8.75
N LEU A 107 -10.86 -11.70 -7.77
CA LEU A 107 -11.38 -13.07 -7.96
C LEU A 107 -12.82 -13.25 -7.47
N ALA A 108 -13.52 -12.16 -7.10
CA ALA A 108 -14.91 -12.23 -6.67
C ALA A 108 -15.85 -12.49 -7.86
N ASN A 109 -16.87 -13.34 -7.67
CA ASN A 109 -17.76 -13.81 -8.74
C ASN A 109 -18.65 -12.71 -9.36
N ASP A 110 -18.82 -11.59 -8.65
CA ASP A 110 -19.59 -10.42 -9.02
C ASP A 110 -18.72 -9.25 -9.50
N PHE A 111 -17.40 -9.33 -9.36
CA PHE A 111 -16.45 -8.33 -9.86
C PHE A 111 -16.33 -8.39 -11.39
N LYS A 112 -16.43 -7.22 -12.04
CA LYS A 112 -16.24 -7.06 -13.49
C LYS A 112 -15.28 -5.91 -13.76
N LEU A 113 -14.36 -6.11 -14.69
CA LEU A 113 -13.35 -5.11 -15.05
C LEU A 113 -13.98 -3.94 -15.84
N GLU A 114 -15.07 -4.23 -16.55
CA GLU A 114 -15.85 -3.30 -17.36
C GLU A 114 -16.56 -2.27 -16.47
N ASP A 115 -17.12 -2.70 -15.34
CA ASP A 115 -17.88 -1.86 -14.41
C ASP A 115 -17.00 -0.80 -13.70
N ILE A 116 -15.67 -0.99 -13.69
CA ILE A 116 -14.69 -0.01 -13.19
C ILE A 116 -13.95 0.76 -14.29
N SER A 117 -14.40 0.66 -15.55
CA SER A 117 -13.85 1.48 -16.64
C SER A 117 -14.13 2.97 -16.40
N GLY A 118 -13.07 3.77 -16.22
CA GLY A 118 -13.19 5.17 -15.81
C GLY A 118 -13.43 5.41 -14.31
N PHE A 119 -13.27 4.38 -13.45
CA PHE A 119 -13.37 4.54 -12.00
C PHE A 119 -12.41 5.61 -11.45
N ASN A 120 -12.91 6.46 -10.56
CA ASN A 120 -12.14 7.46 -9.84
C ASN A 120 -12.50 7.41 -8.35
N ALA A 121 -11.49 7.18 -7.50
CA ALA A 121 -11.67 6.98 -6.06
C ALA A 121 -12.24 8.23 -5.36
N GLU A 122 -11.79 9.44 -5.71
CA GLU A 122 -12.33 10.66 -5.12
C GLU A 122 -13.82 10.85 -5.42
N THR A 123 -14.23 10.60 -6.67
CA THR A 123 -15.64 10.71 -7.08
C THR A 123 -16.50 9.65 -6.38
N ALA A 124 -15.99 8.43 -6.20
CA ALA A 124 -16.67 7.39 -5.44
C ALA A 124 -16.87 7.81 -3.96
N ILE A 125 -15.82 8.31 -3.30
CA ILE A 125 -15.88 8.81 -1.91
C ILE A 125 -16.86 9.99 -1.81
N LYS A 126 -16.76 11.00 -2.68
CA LYS A 126 -17.66 12.18 -2.70
C LYS A 126 -19.13 11.82 -2.95
N ASN A 127 -19.41 10.71 -3.63
CA ASN A 127 -20.77 10.19 -3.80
C ASN A 127 -21.26 9.41 -2.56
N MET A 128 -20.37 8.65 -1.91
CA MET A 128 -20.65 7.96 -0.64
C MET A 128 -20.97 8.95 0.49
N ASP A 129 -20.10 9.95 0.73
CA ASP A 129 -20.31 11.04 1.71
C ASP A 129 -21.68 11.72 1.50
N ARG A 130 -22.04 11.99 0.24
CA ARG A 130 -23.33 12.61 -0.12
C ARG A 130 -24.52 11.71 0.21
N SER A 131 -24.39 10.41 -0.03
CA SER A 131 -25.45 9.44 0.26
C SER A 131 -25.72 9.34 1.77
N GLU A 132 -24.68 9.33 2.61
CA GLU A 132 -24.82 9.39 4.07
C GLU A 132 -25.53 10.68 4.51
N ALA A 133 -25.12 11.83 3.96
CA ALA A 133 -25.74 13.12 4.29
C ALA A 133 -27.26 13.12 4.00
N THR A 134 -27.69 12.60 2.85
CA THR A 134 -29.12 12.47 2.53
C THR A 134 -29.87 11.53 3.47
N LEU A 135 -29.23 10.45 3.96
CA LEU A 135 -29.85 9.57 4.97
C LEU A 135 -30.00 10.27 6.33
N THR A 136 -29.05 11.12 6.73
CA THR A 136 -29.16 11.89 7.98
C THR A 136 -30.22 13.00 7.94
N SER A 137 -30.45 13.60 6.77
CA SER A 137 -31.48 14.63 6.58
C SER A 137 -32.89 14.06 6.38
N ASN A 138 -33.05 12.87 5.77
CA ASN A 138 -34.35 12.20 5.72
C ASN A 138 -34.79 11.63 7.11
N SER A 139 -34.08 12.00 8.18
CA SER A 139 -34.36 11.77 9.60
C SER A 139 -34.49 13.12 10.36
N GLU A 140 -34.91 14.18 9.69
CA GLU A 140 -35.21 15.50 10.28
C GLU A 140 -36.68 15.58 10.72
N SER A 141 -36.97 15.09 11.94
CA SER A 141 -38.17 15.51 12.68
C SER A 141 -37.96 16.95 13.17
N MET A 142 -38.80 17.88 12.72
CA MET A 142 -38.52 19.33 12.67
C MET A 142 -38.37 20.08 14.01
N ASP A 143 -38.56 19.44 15.16
CA ASP A 143 -38.85 20.13 16.44
C ASP A 143 -37.71 20.07 17.48
N ALA A 144 -36.54 19.52 17.14
CA ALA A 144 -35.40 19.40 18.06
C ALA A 144 -34.48 20.65 18.06
N PRO A 145 -34.18 21.28 19.22
CA PRO A 145 -33.19 22.34 19.29
C PRO A 145 -31.78 21.82 18.99
N GLU A 146 -31.22 22.21 17.85
CA GLU A 146 -29.90 21.75 17.40
C GLU A 146 -28.78 22.59 18.04
N TRP A 147 -27.98 21.96 18.90
CA TRP A 147 -26.77 22.55 19.49
C TRP A 147 -25.55 21.77 19.00
N ASP A 148 -24.62 22.43 18.29
CA ASP A 148 -23.40 21.79 17.73
C ASP A 148 -23.70 20.48 16.96
N GLY A 149 -24.79 20.43 16.19
CA GLY A 149 -25.20 19.23 15.43
C GLY A 149 -25.58 18.02 16.30
N TRP A 150 -25.81 18.20 17.60
CA TRP A 150 -26.48 17.20 18.44
C TRP A 150 -28.00 17.31 18.25
N LYS A 151 -28.63 16.23 17.78
CA LYS A 151 -30.08 16.06 17.81
C LYS A 151 -30.49 15.77 19.26
N MET A 152 -31.15 16.73 19.89
CA MET A 152 -31.64 16.67 21.27
C MET A 152 -33.07 16.14 21.35
N ASN A 153 -33.46 15.61 22.52
CA ASN A 153 -34.82 15.14 22.81
C ASN A 153 -35.35 14.07 21.86
N VAL A 154 -34.47 13.17 21.39
CA VAL A 154 -34.84 12.05 20.52
C VAL A 154 -35.35 10.89 21.37
N ASP A 155 -36.53 10.39 21.02
CA ASP A 155 -37.11 9.19 21.61
C ASP A 155 -36.68 7.96 20.79
N ILE A 156 -36.17 6.92 21.45
CA ILE A 156 -35.68 5.70 20.78
C ILE A 156 -36.35 4.46 21.35
N ASP A 157 -37.05 3.72 20.49
CA ASP A 157 -37.64 2.41 20.80
C ASP A 157 -36.57 1.31 20.78
N ILE A 158 -36.31 0.71 21.94
CA ILE A 158 -35.46 -0.49 22.06
C ILE A 158 -36.30 -1.74 22.29
N GLN A 159 -35.92 -2.86 21.66
CA GLN A 159 -36.53 -4.16 21.91
C GLN A 159 -35.85 -4.83 23.11
N VAL A 160 -36.53 -4.80 24.26
CA VAL A 160 -36.06 -5.48 25.48
C VAL A 160 -36.54 -6.93 25.47
N PRO A 161 -35.65 -7.95 25.50
CA PRO A 161 -36.08 -9.34 25.49
C PRO A 161 -36.97 -9.68 26.69
N SER A 162 -38.21 -10.13 26.42
CA SER A 162 -39.10 -10.65 27.46
C SER A 162 -38.79 -12.12 27.73
N ARG A 163 -39.02 -12.56 28.96
CA ARG A 163 -39.00 -13.99 29.33
C ARG A 163 -40.27 -14.73 28.86
N GLU A 164 -41.29 -13.98 28.42
CA GLU A 164 -42.57 -14.50 27.95
C GLU A 164 -42.51 -14.84 26.46
N LYS A 165 -43.14 -15.96 26.08
CA LYS A 165 -43.20 -16.42 24.68
C LYS A 165 -44.40 -15.81 23.96
N CYS A 166 -44.28 -14.55 23.55
CA CYS A 166 -45.26 -13.91 22.66
C CYS A 166 -45.14 -14.48 21.23
N SER A 167 -46.26 -14.57 20.52
CA SER A 167 -46.35 -15.17 19.17
C SER A 167 -45.76 -14.31 18.05
N GLU A 168 -45.59 -13.00 18.28
CA GLU A 168 -45.07 -12.04 17.29
C GLU A 168 -43.57 -11.73 17.48
N GLY A 169 -42.96 -12.23 18.55
CA GLY A 169 -41.54 -12.02 18.87
C GLY A 169 -41.28 -12.02 20.38
N ASN A 170 -40.06 -12.38 20.78
CA ASN A 170 -39.65 -12.47 22.19
C ASN A 170 -39.11 -11.15 22.77
N GLY A 171 -39.60 -10.01 22.27
CA GLY A 171 -39.21 -8.66 22.70
C GLY A 171 -40.43 -7.83 23.11
N LYS A 172 -40.22 -6.87 24.01
CA LYS A 172 -41.15 -5.79 24.30
C LYS A 172 -40.47 -4.47 23.96
N THR A 173 -41.14 -3.64 23.16
CA THR A 173 -40.71 -2.27 22.90
C THR A 173 -40.68 -1.46 24.19
N PHE A 174 -39.58 -0.76 24.44
CA PHE A 174 -39.44 0.22 25.50
C PHE A 174 -38.87 1.51 24.89
N THR A 175 -39.64 2.59 24.96
CA THR A 175 -39.23 3.90 24.46
C THR A 175 -38.32 4.58 25.50
N VAL A 176 -37.07 4.87 25.12
CA VAL A 176 -36.16 5.67 25.92
C VAL A 176 -36.31 7.13 25.49
N HIS A 177 -36.89 7.95 26.35
CA HIS A 177 -37.16 9.34 26.05
C HIS A 177 -35.96 10.26 26.30
N GLY A 178 -35.90 11.38 25.56
CA GLY A 178 -35.02 12.50 25.88
C GLY A 178 -33.53 12.27 25.60
N LEU A 179 -33.18 11.36 24.68
CA LEU A 179 -31.79 11.11 24.33
C LEU A 179 -31.21 12.23 23.45
N ALA A 180 -29.89 12.38 23.50
CA ALA A 180 -29.12 13.26 22.64
C ALA A 180 -28.15 12.42 21.80
N HIS A 181 -28.08 12.65 20.48
CA HIS A 181 -27.11 11.96 19.63
C HIS A 181 -26.56 12.85 18.51
N ARG A 182 -25.36 12.51 18.03
CA ARG A 182 -24.67 13.17 16.91
C ARG A 182 -24.09 12.10 15.99
N SER A 183 -23.97 12.39 14.69
CA SER A 183 -23.32 11.44 13.76
C SER A 183 -21.85 11.24 14.15
N LEU A 184 -21.39 9.98 14.22
CA LEU A 184 -20.01 9.65 14.55
C LEU A 184 -19.03 10.33 13.58
N VAL A 185 -19.36 10.39 12.28
CA VAL A 185 -18.54 11.07 11.27
C VAL A 185 -18.51 12.59 11.50
N SER A 186 -19.57 13.19 12.05
CA SER A 186 -19.58 14.60 12.47
C SER A 186 -18.70 14.83 13.71
N VAL A 187 -18.75 13.95 14.71
CA VAL A 187 -17.86 14.00 15.90
C VAL A 187 -16.40 13.90 15.49
N ILE A 188 -16.06 12.94 14.62
CA ILE A 188 -14.70 12.75 14.10
C ILE A 188 -14.24 13.99 13.32
N ARG A 189 -15.06 14.50 12.37
CA ARG A 189 -14.71 15.71 11.61
C ARG A 189 -14.51 16.93 12.52
N ALA A 190 -15.36 17.13 13.52
CA ALA A 190 -15.22 18.23 14.48
C ALA A 190 -13.90 18.15 15.27
N ALA A 191 -13.58 16.99 15.85
CA ALA A 191 -12.36 16.79 16.64
C ALA A 191 -11.07 17.04 15.84
N PHE A 192 -11.02 16.60 14.57
CA PHE A 192 -9.88 16.88 13.70
C PHE A 192 -9.80 18.34 13.23
N MET A 193 -10.93 19.04 13.09
CA MET A 193 -10.94 20.48 12.77
C MET A 193 -10.48 21.33 13.97
N GLU A 194 -10.90 21.00 15.19
CA GLU A 194 -10.50 21.69 16.41
C GLU A 194 -8.98 21.60 16.67
N ALA A 195 -8.39 20.43 16.43
CA ALA A 195 -6.94 20.21 16.56
C ALA A 195 -6.10 21.13 15.63
N VAL A 196 -6.60 21.43 14.42
CA VAL A 196 -5.93 22.35 13.48
C VAL A 196 -6.07 23.80 13.93
N VAL A 197 -7.21 24.19 14.51
CA VAL A 197 -7.41 25.55 15.05
C VAL A 197 -6.47 25.81 16.22
N SER A 198 -6.34 24.89 17.17
CA SER A 198 -5.49 25.06 18.35
C SER A 198 -4.00 25.29 18.00
N GLN A 199 -3.44 24.52 17.06
CA GLN A 199 -2.05 24.72 16.61
C GLN A 199 -1.81 26.07 15.92
N SER A 200 -2.85 26.62 15.27
CA SER A 200 -2.77 27.93 14.60
C SER A 200 -2.90 29.12 15.55
N VAL A 201 -3.24 28.90 16.83
CA VAL A 201 -3.33 29.94 17.87
C VAL A 201 -2.05 30.03 18.71
N GLU A 202 -1.28 28.94 18.85
CA GLU A 202 0.03 28.93 19.55
C GLU A 202 1.19 29.50 18.71
N SER A 203 0.91 30.09 17.55
CA SER A 203 1.91 30.55 16.56
C SER A 203 1.93 32.06 16.29
N TRP A 204 1.46 32.87 17.26
CA TRP A 204 1.45 34.35 17.24
C TRP A 204 1.96 34.96 18.55
#